data_AF-A0A350ETL0-F1
#
_entry.id   AF-A0A350ETL0-F1
#
_cell.length_a   1.000
_cell.length_b   1.000
_cell.length_c   1.000
_cell.angle_alpha   90.00
_cell.angle_beta   90.00
_cell.angle_gamma   90.00
#
_symmetry.space_group_name_H-M   'P 1'
#
loop_
_entity.id
_entity.type
_entity.pdbx_description
1 polymer ?
#
loop_
_entity_poly.entity_id
_entity_poly.type
_entity_poly.pdbx_seq_one_letter_code
_entity_poly.pdbx_strand_id
1 'polypeptide(L)'
;DGRRYTFHLRRGITWSDGTPITAGDFVWSWLRVLEPKTAADYVGILFYLENAEAFHLGRIKDPSDVGVRAVDDATLEVRLNSP
;
A
#
# COMPACT_ATOMS: atom_id res chain seq x y z
N ASP A 1 -11.58 -13.43 -9.04
CA ASP A 1 -11.29 -12.59 -10.22
C ASP A 1 -9.80 -12.26 -10.36
N GLY A 2 -8.90 -12.83 -9.56
CA GLY A 2 -7.44 -12.65 -9.72
C GLY A 2 -6.89 -11.30 -9.26
N ARG A 3 -7.73 -10.40 -8.74
CA ARG A 3 -7.34 -9.02 -8.41
C ARG A 3 -7.15 -8.77 -6.91
N ARG A 4 -7.45 -9.75 -6.06
CA ARG A 4 -7.32 -9.64 -4.60
C ARG A 4 -6.22 -10.56 -4.10
N TYR A 5 -5.25 -9.97 -3.42
CA TYR A 5 -4.13 -10.67 -2.81
C TYR A 5 -4.13 -10.38 -1.31
N THR A 6 -3.97 -11.43 -0.51
CA THR A 6 -3.83 -11.32 0.94
C THR A 6 -2.44 -11.82 1.31
N PHE A 7 -1.66 -10.97 1.96
CA PHE A 7 -0.34 -11.28 2.45
C PHE A 7 -0.36 -11.39 3.97
N HIS A 8 0.23 -12.47 4.48
CA HIS A 8 0.43 -12.69 5.92
C HIS A 8 1.88 -12.40 6.26
N LEU A 9 2.10 -11.43 7.16
CA LEU A 9 3.42 -11.09 7.65
C LEU A 9 3.94 -12.20 8.57
N ARG A 10 5.25 -12.40 8.54
CA ARG A 10 5.93 -13.31 9.47
C ARG A 10 5.76 -12.76 10.89
N ARG A 11 5.62 -13.66 11.87
CA ARG A 11 5.51 -13.26 13.28
C ARG A 11 6.88 -12.84 13.82
N GLY A 12 6.88 -11.88 14.75
CA GLY A 12 8.07 -11.46 15.50
C GLY A 12 9.11 -10.71 14.66
N ILE A 13 8.72 -10.14 13.52
CA ILE A 13 9.59 -9.28 12.72
C ILE A 13 9.63 -7.87 13.32
N THR A 14 10.83 -7.28 13.34
CA THR A 14 11.06 -5.95 13.89
C THR A 14 11.97 -5.16 12.96
N TRP A 15 11.84 -3.83 13.01
CA TRP A 15 12.84 -2.90 12.52
C TRP A 15 14.14 -3.02 13.34
N SER A 16 15.22 -2.38 12.87
CA SER A 16 16.53 -2.44 13.53
C SER A 16 16.56 -1.79 14.92
N ASP A 17 15.58 -0.96 15.24
CA ASP A 17 15.40 -0.32 16.55
C ASP A 17 14.55 -1.18 17.52
N GLY A 18 14.07 -2.34 17.08
CA GLY A 18 13.22 -3.23 17.86
C GLY A 18 11.72 -2.97 17.73
N THR A 19 11.30 -1.92 16.99
CA THR A 19 9.88 -1.64 16.75
C THR A 19 9.27 -2.76 15.89
N PRO A 20 8.10 -3.33 16.25
CA PRO A 20 7.43 -4.34 15.43
C PRO A 20 7.10 -3.83 14.03
N ILE A 21 7.32 -4.66 13.00
CA ILE A 21 6.86 -4.37 11.64
C ILE A 21 5.40 -4.83 11.53
N THR A 22 4.53 -3.93 11.07
CA THR A 22 3.09 -4.19 10.89
C THR A 22 2.64 -4.01 9.45
N ALA A 23 1.46 -4.53 9.10
CA ALA A 23 0.83 -4.28 7.80
C ALA A 23 0.57 -2.78 7.56
N GLY A 24 0.38 -2.01 8.64
CA GLY A 24 0.25 -0.55 8.59
C GLY A 24 1.48 0.14 8.00
N ASP A 25 2.68 -0.38 8.24
CA ASP A 25 3.93 0.19 7.69
C ASP A 25 3.97 0.10 6.16
N PHE A 26 3.43 -0.99 5.60
CA PHE A 26 3.34 -1.19 4.16
C PHE A 26 2.30 -0.25 3.54
N VAL A 27 1.13 -0.12 4.16
CA VAL A 27 0.09 0.84 3.73
C VAL A 27 0.66 2.25 3.72
N TRP A 28 1.28 2.68 4.82
CA TRP A 28 1.89 4.00 4.93
C TRP A 28 2.96 4.23 3.87
N SER A 29 3.86 3.26 3.66
CA SER A 29 4.95 3.37 2.70
C SER A 29 4.43 3.53 1.26
N TRP A 30 3.45 2.72 0.86
CA TRP A 30 2.89 2.77 -0.50
C TRP A 30 2.10 4.06 -0.74
N LEU A 31 1.30 4.50 0.23
CA LEU A 31 0.61 5.79 0.14
C LEU A 31 1.60 6.96 0.05
N ARG A 32 2.68 6.93 0.83
CA ARG A 32 3.73 7.94 0.76
C ARG A 32 4.36 8.01 -0.63
N VAL A 33 4.61 6.88 -1.30
CA VAL A 33 5.14 6.86 -2.67
C VAL A 33 4.14 7.49 -3.66
N LEU A 34 2.84 7.24 -3.47
CA LEU A 34 1.78 7.76 -4.33
C LEU A 34 1.47 9.25 -4.09
N GLU A 35 1.77 9.78 -2.91
CA GLU A 35 1.59 11.20 -2.59
C GLU A 35 2.45 12.08 -3.53
N PRO A 36 1.85 12.99 -4.32
CA PRO A 36 2.58 13.79 -5.32
C PRO A 36 3.73 14.62 -4.74
N LYS A 37 3.56 15.09 -3.50
CA LYS A 37 4.58 15.85 -2.76
C LYS A 37 5.85 15.05 -2.46
N THR A 38 5.79 13.71 -2.49
CA THR A 38 6.95 12.85 -2.29
C THR A 38 7.87 12.85 -3.51
N ALA A 39 7.34 13.18 -4.70
CA ALA A 39 8.08 13.23 -5.96
C ALA A 39 8.90 11.94 -6.21
N ALA A 40 8.30 10.77 -5.97
CA ALA A 40 8.98 9.50 -6.11
C ALA A 40 9.24 9.16 -7.58
N ASP A 41 10.50 8.96 -7.96
CA ASP A 41 10.93 8.65 -9.33
C ASP A 41 10.28 7.37 -9.91
N TYR A 42 9.95 6.42 -9.04
CA TYR A 42 9.42 5.09 -9.40
C TYR A 42 7.93 4.92 -9.08
N VAL A 43 7.15 6.00 -8.95
CA VAL A 43 5.73 5.94 -8.57
C VAL A 43 4.89 5.00 -9.45
N GLY A 44 5.22 4.88 -10.74
CA GLY A 44 4.49 4.05 -11.70
C GLY A 44 4.43 2.56 -11.35
N ILE A 45 5.35 2.05 -10.52
CA ILE A 45 5.31 0.64 -10.07
C ILE A 45 4.08 0.32 -9.22
N LEU A 46 3.45 1.33 -8.61
CA LEU A 46 2.26 1.16 -7.78
C LEU A 46 0.95 1.38 -8.54
N PHE A 47 0.98 1.77 -9.82
CA PHE A 47 -0.24 2.01 -10.60
C PHE A 47 -1.02 0.74 -10.95
N TYR A 48 -0.47 -0.44 -10.65
CA TYR A 48 -1.23 -1.70 -10.72
C TYR A 48 -2.26 -1.82 -9.59
N LEU A 49 -2.09 -1.08 -8.49
CA LEU A 49 -3.06 -1.03 -7.40
C LEU A 49 -4.32 -0.30 -7.85
N GLU A 50 -5.45 -0.80 -7.38
CA GLU A 50 -6.75 -0.15 -7.54
C GLU A 50 -6.65 1.30 -7.08
N ASN A 51 -7.13 2.24 -7.91
CA ASN A 51 -7.18 3.68 -7.63
C ASN A 51 -5.84 4.42 -7.39
N ALA A 52 -4.69 3.76 -7.44
CA ALA A 52 -3.40 4.38 -7.12
C ALA A 52 -3.00 5.53 -8.07
N GLU A 53 -3.12 5.34 -9.37
CA GLU A 53 -2.83 6.40 -10.34
C GLU A 53 -3.82 7.57 -10.21
N ALA A 54 -5.10 7.28 -10.00
CA ALA A 54 -6.12 8.30 -9.81
C ALA A 54 -5.87 9.13 -8.54
N PHE A 55 -5.41 8.49 -7.46
CA PHE A 55 -4.99 9.18 -6.23
C PHE A 55 -3.74 10.05 -6.47
N HIS A 56 -2.72 9.51 -7.15
CA HIS A 56 -1.51 10.27 -7.50
C HIS A 56 -1.82 11.50 -8.37
N LEU A 57 -2.75 11.37 -9.33
CA LEU A 57 -3.16 12.49 -10.18
C LEU A 57 -4.16 13.46 -9.49
N GLY A 58 -4.48 13.24 -8.21
CA GLY A 58 -5.38 14.08 -7.43
C GLY A 58 -6.86 13.98 -7.81
N ARG A 59 -7.24 12.96 -8.59
CA ARG A 59 -8.65 12.67 -8.96
C ARG A 59 -9.40 12.02 -7.80
N ILE A 60 -8.69 11.19 -7.03
CA ILE A 60 -9.12 10.67 -5.73
C ILE A 60 -8.29 11.39 -4.66
N LYS A 61 -8.94 11.81 -3.58
CA LYS A 61 -8.29 12.54 -2.48
C LYS A 61 -8.19 11.72 -1.21
N ASP A 62 -9.08 10.75 -1.03
CA ASP A 62 -9.07 9.88 0.13
C ASP A 62 -8.06 8.73 -0.11
N PRO A 63 -6.96 8.64 0.65
CA PRO A 63 -6.01 7.56 0.50
C PRO A 63 -6.60 6.18 0.85
N SER A 64 -7.69 6.12 1.61
CA SER A 64 -8.35 4.85 1.95
C SER A 64 -9.04 4.17 0.75
N ASP A 65 -9.25 4.91 -0.34
CA ASP A 65 -9.77 4.38 -1.60
C ASP A 65 -8.70 3.64 -2.43
N VAL A 66 -7.40 3.80 -2.10
CA VAL A 66 -6.31 3.07 -2.76
C VAL A 66 -6.38 1.59 -2.39
N GLY A 67 -6.07 0.71 -3.35
CA GLY A 67 -6.13 -0.75 -3.25
C GLY A 67 -5.09 -1.39 -2.32
N VAL A 68 -4.79 -0.78 -1.17
CA VAL A 68 -3.90 -1.32 -0.15
C VAL A 68 -4.46 -1.02 1.24
N ARG A 69 -4.67 -2.05 2.06
CA ARG A 69 -5.16 -1.87 3.45
C ARG A 69 -4.59 -2.91 4.40
N ALA A 70 -4.35 -2.50 5.63
CA ALA A 70 -4.11 -3.42 6.73
C ALA A 70 -5.47 -3.92 7.24
N VAL A 71 -5.67 -5.24 7.23
CA VAL A 71 -6.85 -5.88 7.84
C VAL A 71 -6.65 -5.98 9.36
N ASP A 72 -5.42 -6.29 9.75
CA ASP A 72 -4.89 -6.31 11.11
C ASP A 72 -3.37 -6.06 11.03
N ASP A 73 -2.67 -6.08 12.16
CA ASP A 73 -1.23 -5.81 12.23
C ASP A 73 -0.37 -6.77 11.41
N ALA A 74 -0.86 -7.97 11.08
CA ALA A 74 -0.10 -9.01 10.39
C ALA A 74 -0.71 -9.40 9.03
N THR A 75 -1.77 -8.72 8.58
CA THR A 75 -2.49 -9.08 7.35
C THR A 75 -2.68 -7.86 6.45
N LEU A 76 -2.05 -7.90 5.27
CA LEU A 76 -2.18 -6.88 4.24
C LEU A 76 -3.11 -7.40 3.13
N GLU A 77 -4.17 -6.66 2.81
CA GLU A 77 -4.99 -6.88 1.62
C GLU A 77 -4.59 -5.88 0.54
N VAL A 78 -4.37 -6.42 -0.67
CA VAL A 78 -4.04 -5.67 -1.88
C VAL A 78 -5.10 -5.94 -2.95
N ARG A 79 -5.57 -4.87 -3.59
CA ARG A 79 -6.51 -4.91 -4.72
C ARG A 79 -5.86 -4.31 -5.95
N LEU A 80 -5.94 -5.02 -7.07
CA LEU A 80 -5.35 -4.62 -8.34
C LEU A 80 -6.41 -4.15 -9.34
N ASN A 81 -6.00 -3.33 -10.30
CA ASN A 81 -6.85 -2.90 -11.42
C ASN A 81 -7.23 -4.08 -12.33
N SER A 82 -6.29 -5.01 -12.54
CA SER A 82 -6.43 -6.20 -13.37
C SER A 82 -5.66 -7.39 -12.78
N PRO A 83 -5.99 -8.65 -13.17
CA PRO A 83 -5.28 -9.85 -12.72
C PRO A 83 -3.80 -9.86 -13.10
#